data_AF-A0A1I2Y4E2-F1
#
_entry.id   AF-A0A1I2Y4E2-F1
#
_cell.length_a   1.000
_cell.length_b   1.000
_cell.length_c   1.000
_cell.angle_alpha   90.00
_cell.angle_beta   90.00
_cell.angle_gamma   90.00
#
_symmetry.space_group_name_H-M   'P 1'
#
loop_
_entity.id
_entity.type
_entity.pdbx_description
1 polymer ?
#
loop_
_entity_poly.entity_id
_entity_poly.type
_entity_poly.pdbx_seq_one_letter_code
_entity_poly.pdbx_strand_id
1 'polypeptide(L)'
;MITGTVTALSLVCLTVPAQADATLTEGKVSVSVKGTGLSVRRAGGWMDGLGTGVRARLYTVYQGSRTDLTKWQDATPRTAGMTQFSDVDWNLHGKRFTNGTWLCIQFNKSDDAPCAKILR
;
A
#
# COMPACT_ATOMS: atom_id res chain seq x y z
N MET A 1 30.45 29.41 -33.43
CA MET A 1 30.17 29.67 -32.00
C MET A 1 28.74 29.26 -31.75
N ILE A 2 28.51 28.21 -30.96
CA ILE A 2 27.18 27.63 -30.72
C ILE A 2 26.67 28.21 -29.39
N THR A 3 25.64 29.05 -29.47
CA THR A 3 25.01 29.69 -28.32
C THR A 3 24.03 28.69 -27.69
N GLY A 4 24.43 28.06 -26.60
CA GLY A 4 23.59 27.12 -25.85
C GLY A 4 22.63 27.84 -24.91
N THR A 5 21.33 27.61 -25.09
CA THR A 5 20.27 28.07 -24.19
C THR A 5 20.16 27.12 -23.00
N VAL A 6 20.49 27.61 -21.80
CA VAL A 6 20.31 26.87 -20.54
C VAL A 6 18.86 27.02 -20.11
N THR A 7 18.09 25.93 -20.21
CA THR A 7 16.74 25.85 -19.65
C THR A 7 16.85 25.38 -18.20
N ALA A 8 16.60 26.29 -17.25
CA ALA A 8 16.49 25.96 -15.84
C ALA A 8 15.12 25.32 -15.56
N LEU A 9 15.12 24.01 -15.28
CA LEU A 9 13.95 23.28 -14.80
C LEU A 9 13.79 23.51 -13.29
N SER A 10 12.85 24.39 -12.94
CA SER A 10 12.43 24.65 -11.57
C SER A 10 11.82 23.38 -10.96
N LEU A 11 12.47 22.80 -9.94
CA LEU A 11 11.89 21.74 -9.11
C LEU A 11 10.70 22.30 -8.33
N VAL A 12 9.50 21.94 -8.77
CA VAL A 12 8.28 22.10 -7.97
C VAL A 12 8.33 21.01 -6.90
N CYS A 13 8.71 21.39 -5.66
CA CYS A 13 8.52 20.55 -4.49
C CYS A 13 7.00 20.35 -4.27
N LEU A 14 6.46 19.29 -4.86
CA LEU A 14 5.14 18.77 -4.51
C LEU A 14 5.21 18.29 -3.06
N THR A 15 4.62 19.05 -2.15
CA THR A 15 4.37 18.61 -0.78
C THR A 15 3.36 17.45 -0.85
N VAL A 16 3.86 16.23 -0.94
CA VAL A 16 3.04 15.03 -0.83
C VAL A 16 2.46 15.03 0.60
N PRO A 17 1.14 14.90 0.77
CA PRO A 17 0.53 15.00 2.10
C PRO A 17 1.13 13.93 3.03
N ALA A 18 1.36 14.32 4.29
CA ALA A 18 1.88 13.49 5.37
C ALA A 18 1.38 12.03 5.31
N GLN A 19 2.30 11.11 5.01
CA GLN A 19 2.00 9.85 4.33
C GLN A 19 1.51 8.74 5.27
N ALA A 20 0.21 8.73 5.53
CA ALA A 20 -0.54 7.48 5.76
C ALA A 20 -1.37 7.08 4.52
N ASP A 21 -1.55 7.97 3.55
CA ASP A 21 -2.11 7.63 2.24
C ASP A 21 -0.98 7.14 1.33
N ALA A 22 -1.02 5.88 0.91
CA ALA A 22 -0.05 5.30 -0.02
C ALA A 22 -0.68 4.18 -0.82
N THR A 23 -0.29 4.03 -2.08
CA THR A 23 -0.59 2.83 -2.87
C THR A 23 0.68 2.36 -3.53
N LEU A 24 1.02 1.10 -3.33
CA LEU A 24 2.25 0.48 -3.81
C LEU A 24 1.91 -0.87 -4.43
N THR A 25 2.56 -1.17 -5.54
CA THR A 25 2.37 -2.42 -6.29
C THR A 25 3.71 -3.11 -6.44
N GLU A 26 3.76 -4.39 -6.06
CA GLU A 26 4.89 -5.28 -6.30
C GLU A 26 4.36 -6.54 -6.96
N GLY A 27 4.88 -6.84 -8.16
CA GLY A 27 4.43 -7.98 -8.94
C GLY A 27 2.92 -7.93 -9.19
N LYS A 28 2.21 -8.93 -8.68
CA LYS A 28 0.75 -9.07 -8.84
C LYS A 28 -0.04 -8.51 -7.67
N VAL A 29 0.62 -7.98 -6.65
CA VAL A 29 -0.01 -7.56 -5.40
C VAL A 29 0.14 -6.06 -5.23
N SER A 30 -0.93 -5.41 -4.78
CA SER A 30 -0.93 -4.01 -4.39
C SER A 30 -1.39 -3.85 -2.96
N VAL A 31 -0.76 -2.92 -2.23
CA VAL A 31 -1.24 -2.40 -0.95
C VAL A 31 -1.79 -1.00 -1.15
N SER A 32 -2.92 -0.70 -0.53
CA SER A 32 -3.48 0.64 -0.43
C SER A 32 -3.70 0.98 1.04
N VAL A 33 -3.12 2.07 1.48
CA VAL A 33 -3.27 2.61 2.83
C VAL A 33 -3.93 3.97 2.69
N LYS A 34 -4.93 4.22 3.53
CA LYS A 34 -5.66 5.47 3.58
C LYS A 34 -5.64 6.07 4.98
N GLY A 35 -5.18 7.30 5.14
CA GLY A 35 -5.00 7.93 6.44
C GLY A 35 -4.44 9.34 6.37
N THR A 36 -4.12 9.91 7.52
CA THR A 36 -3.52 11.26 7.61
C THR A 36 -2.43 11.29 8.67
N GLY A 37 -1.23 11.69 8.26
CA GLY A 37 -0.04 11.64 9.12
C GLY A 37 0.22 10.23 9.63
N LEU A 38 0.21 10.05 10.95
CA LEU A 38 0.43 8.74 11.57
C LEU A 38 -0.84 7.91 11.79
N SER A 39 -2.00 8.41 11.39
CA SER A 39 -3.30 7.76 11.61
C SER A 39 -3.78 7.08 10.34
N VAL A 40 -3.99 5.77 10.36
CA VAL A 40 -4.53 5.01 9.23
C VAL A 40 -6.00 4.69 9.49
N ARG A 41 -6.87 5.12 8.58
CA ARG A 41 -8.31 4.89 8.63
C ARG A 41 -8.69 3.59 7.95
N ARG A 42 -8.11 3.32 6.78
CA ARG A 42 -8.34 2.09 6.02
C ARG A 42 -7.02 1.58 5.48
N ALA A 43 -6.89 0.28 5.36
CA ALA A 43 -5.81 -0.34 4.64
C ALA A 43 -6.33 -1.59 3.97
N GLY A 44 -5.77 -1.94 2.84
CA GLY A 44 -6.26 -3.02 2.00
C GLY A 44 -5.32 -3.22 0.84
N GLY A 45 -5.82 -3.89 -0.17
CA GLY A 45 -5.05 -4.19 -1.34
C GLY A 45 -5.76 -5.16 -2.25
N TRP A 46 -5.16 -5.41 -3.39
CA TRP A 46 -5.67 -6.36 -4.35
C TRP A 46 -4.54 -7.20 -4.90
N MET A 47 -4.90 -8.37 -5.43
CA MET A 47 -4.01 -9.18 -6.24
C MET A 47 -4.65 -9.51 -7.58
N ASP A 48 -3.84 -9.54 -8.64
CA ASP A 48 -4.31 -9.90 -9.97
C ASP A 48 -4.75 -11.37 -10.05
N GLY A 49 -5.84 -11.60 -10.81
CA GLY A 49 -6.42 -12.91 -11.10
C GLY A 49 -7.61 -13.29 -10.22
N LEU A 50 -8.42 -14.22 -10.75
CA LEU A 50 -9.43 -14.94 -9.96
C LEU A 50 -8.79 -16.16 -9.32
N GLY A 51 -8.92 -16.29 -8.01
CA GLY A 51 -8.55 -17.50 -7.29
C GLY A 51 -9.62 -17.88 -6.28
N THR A 52 -9.98 -19.16 -6.24
CA THR A 52 -10.76 -19.69 -5.13
C THR A 52 -9.88 -19.75 -3.88
N GLY A 53 -10.42 -19.32 -2.73
CA GLY A 53 -9.70 -19.34 -1.46
C GLY A 53 -8.51 -18.38 -1.38
N VAL A 54 -8.54 -17.27 -2.13
CA VAL A 54 -7.61 -16.16 -1.93
C VAL A 54 -7.91 -15.50 -0.58
N ARG A 55 -6.88 -15.33 0.24
CA ARG A 55 -6.95 -14.72 1.56
C ARG A 55 -5.81 -13.74 1.69
N ALA A 56 -6.04 -12.68 2.45
CA ALA A 56 -5.02 -11.70 2.74
C ALA A 56 -5.00 -11.32 4.23
N ARG A 57 -3.90 -10.73 4.67
CA ARG A 57 -3.76 -10.12 5.99
C ARG A 57 -2.83 -8.91 5.92
N LEU A 58 -2.96 -8.04 6.90
CA LEU A 58 -2.04 -6.94 7.15
C LEU A 58 -1.08 -7.31 8.26
N TYR A 59 0.16 -6.85 8.12
CA TYR A 59 1.14 -6.87 9.19
C TYR A 59 1.97 -5.59 9.15
N THR A 60 2.59 -5.27 10.28
CA THR A 60 3.51 -4.14 10.39
C THR A 60 4.93 -4.62 10.60
N VAL A 61 5.90 -3.86 10.09
CA VAL A 61 7.31 -4.00 10.43
C VAL A 61 7.81 -2.68 11.02
N TYR A 62 8.34 -2.73 12.23
CA TYR A 62 8.96 -1.59 12.89
C TYR A 62 10.25 -2.04 13.55
N GLN A 63 11.37 -1.37 13.22
CA GLN A 63 12.70 -1.70 13.74
C GLN A 63 13.07 -3.20 13.59
N GLY A 64 12.70 -3.80 12.45
CA GLY A 64 12.95 -5.23 12.18
C GLY A 64 11.96 -6.20 12.83
N SER A 65 11.10 -5.74 13.74
CA SER A 65 10.08 -6.58 14.37
C SER A 65 8.80 -6.61 13.53
N ARG A 66 8.32 -7.81 13.22
CA ARG A 66 7.05 -8.04 12.54
C ARG A 66 5.92 -8.27 13.56
N THR A 67 4.78 -7.62 13.34
CA THR A 67 3.55 -7.83 14.12
C THR A 67 2.37 -8.00 13.17
N ASP A 68 1.65 -9.12 13.27
CA ASP A 68 0.42 -9.31 12.48
C ASP A 68 -0.67 -8.35 13.00
N LEU A 69 -1.22 -7.53 12.10
CA LEU A 69 -2.20 -6.50 12.41
C LEU A 69 -3.63 -7.05 12.30
N THR A 70 -3.87 -7.91 11.31
CA THR A 70 -5.16 -8.58 11.09
C THR A 70 -4.96 -10.09 10.98
N LYS A 71 -6.02 -10.85 11.23
CA LYS A 71 -6.08 -12.26 10.85
C LYS A 71 -6.27 -12.39 9.33
N TRP A 72 -6.03 -13.58 8.79
CA TRP A 72 -6.39 -13.90 7.41
C TRP A 72 -7.88 -13.68 7.16
N GLN A 73 -8.19 -12.83 6.19
CA GLN A 73 -9.53 -12.54 5.69
C GLN A 73 -9.63 -13.02 4.24
N ASP A 74 -10.79 -13.55 3.86
CA ASP A 74 -11.03 -13.97 2.49
C ASP A 74 -11.15 -12.74 1.58
N ALA A 75 -10.46 -12.78 0.44
CA ALA A 75 -10.52 -11.71 -0.55
C ALA A 75 -11.79 -11.84 -1.40
N THR A 76 -12.33 -10.69 -1.80
CA THR A 76 -13.50 -10.63 -2.68
C THR A 76 -13.04 -10.63 -4.13
N PRO A 77 -13.43 -11.61 -4.96
CA PRO A 77 -13.14 -11.56 -6.39
C PRO A 77 -13.95 -10.44 -7.05
N ARG A 78 -13.30 -9.66 -7.91
CA ARG A 78 -13.87 -8.55 -8.67
C ARG A 78 -13.46 -8.64 -10.12
N THR A 79 -14.25 -8.00 -10.97
CA THR A 79 -13.93 -7.78 -12.37
C THR A 79 -14.17 -6.31 -12.70
N ALA A 80 -13.17 -5.63 -13.23
CA ALA A 80 -13.27 -4.26 -13.73
C ALA A 80 -12.84 -4.24 -15.20
N GLY A 81 -13.81 -4.02 -16.10
CA GLY A 81 -13.58 -4.20 -17.54
C GLY A 81 -13.19 -5.64 -17.85
N MET A 82 -12.02 -5.83 -18.46
CA MET A 82 -11.45 -7.16 -18.76
C MET A 82 -10.50 -7.67 -17.66
N THR A 83 -10.21 -6.86 -16.64
CA THR A 83 -9.27 -7.22 -15.57
C THR A 83 -9.99 -7.87 -14.42
N GLN A 84 -9.45 -9.00 -13.96
CA GLN A 84 -9.93 -9.71 -12.79
C GLN A 84 -8.91 -9.62 -11.66
N PHE A 85 -9.39 -9.41 -10.45
CA PHE A 85 -8.54 -9.28 -9.26
C PHE A 85 -9.32 -9.71 -8.02
N SER A 86 -8.60 -9.96 -6.93
CA SER A 86 -9.20 -10.24 -5.62
C SER A 86 -8.78 -9.17 -4.64
N ASP A 87 -9.75 -8.50 -4.01
CA ASP A 87 -9.51 -7.35 -3.13
C ASP A 87 -9.89 -7.60 -1.66
N VAL A 88 -9.24 -6.86 -0.77
CA VAL A 88 -9.55 -6.79 0.66
C VAL A 88 -9.45 -5.34 1.13
N ASP A 89 -10.33 -4.98 2.05
CA ASP A 89 -10.31 -3.68 2.72
C ASP A 89 -10.60 -3.88 4.21
N TRP A 90 -9.71 -3.34 5.05
CA TRP A 90 -9.88 -3.31 6.49
C TRP A 90 -10.07 -1.88 6.97
N ASN A 91 -11.13 -1.67 7.74
CA ASN A 91 -11.28 -0.46 8.52
C ASN A 91 -10.39 -0.53 9.77
N LEU A 92 -9.42 0.36 9.85
CA LEU A 92 -8.50 0.47 10.98
C LEU A 92 -8.92 1.56 11.97
N HIS A 93 -10.07 2.22 11.76
CA HIS A 93 -10.67 3.17 12.70
C HIS A 93 -9.74 4.32 13.13
N GLY A 94 -8.81 4.73 12.26
CA GLY A 94 -7.85 5.79 12.59
C GLY A 94 -6.75 5.33 13.54
N LYS A 95 -6.41 4.04 13.53
CA LYS A 95 -5.33 3.47 14.33
C LYS A 95 -4.05 4.24 14.06
N ARG A 96 -3.36 4.64 15.14
CA ARG A 96 -2.09 5.34 15.05
C ARG A 96 -0.93 4.35 14.97
N PHE A 97 0.07 4.71 14.18
CA PHE A 97 1.31 3.95 14.01
C PHE A 97 2.50 4.83 14.37
N THR A 98 3.61 4.19 14.76
CA THR A 98 4.86 4.90 15.02
C THR A 98 5.45 5.39 13.70
N ASN A 99 6.05 6.59 13.70
CA ASN A 99 6.74 7.12 12.52
C ASN A 99 7.80 6.13 12.01
N GLY A 100 7.78 5.85 10.70
CA GLY A 100 8.67 4.88 10.06
C GLY A 100 8.21 3.43 10.13
N THR A 101 7.00 3.15 10.64
CA THR A 101 6.39 1.82 10.56
C THR A 101 6.06 1.48 9.10
N TRP A 102 6.43 0.28 8.66
CA TRP A 102 5.97 -0.26 7.39
C TRP A 102 4.66 -1.02 7.61
N LEU A 103 3.64 -0.70 6.83
CA LEU A 103 2.39 -1.44 6.77
C LEU A 103 2.37 -2.25 5.47
N CYS A 104 2.37 -3.57 5.61
CA CYS A 104 2.50 -4.50 4.51
C CYS A 104 1.24 -5.35 4.38
N ILE A 105 0.96 -5.78 3.16
CA ILE A 105 -0.09 -6.76 2.87
C ILE A 105 0.54 -8.07 2.41
N GLN A 106 -0.06 -9.18 2.81
CA GLN A 106 0.31 -10.51 2.33
C GLN A 106 -0.93 -11.22 1.83
N PHE A 107 -0.84 -11.81 0.63
CA PHE A 107 -1.82 -12.76 0.11
C PHE A 107 -1.30 -14.19 0.24
N ASN A 108 -2.18 -15.16 0.46
CA ASN A 108 -1.80 -16.57 0.59
C ASN A 108 -1.48 -17.27 -0.75
N LYS A 109 -1.61 -16.56 -1.87
CA LYS A 109 -1.37 -17.05 -3.23
C LYS A 109 -0.24 -16.32 -3.95
N SER A 110 0.50 -15.45 -3.26
CA SER A 110 1.71 -14.79 -3.78
C SER A 110 2.74 -14.65 -2.67
N ASP A 111 4.01 -14.67 -3.05
CA ASP A 111 5.13 -14.31 -2.16
C ASP A 111 5.41 -12.79 -2.16
N ASP A 112 4.81 -12.05 -3.10
CA ASP A 112 4.87 -10.58 -3.14
C ASP A 112 4.20 -10.00 -1.89
N ALA A 113 4.86 -9.04 -1.23
CA ALA A 113 4.37 -8.43 0.00
C ALA A 113 4.67 -6.93 0.04
N PRO A 114 4.02 -6.13 -0.82
CA PRO A 114 4.29 -4.70 -0.89
C PRO A 114 3.99 -4.02 0.45
N CYS A 115 4.86 -3.07 0.79
CA CYS A 115 4.83 -2.34 2.04
C CYS A 115 4.78 -0.83 1.82
N ALA A 116 3.89 -0.14 2.52
CA ALA A 116 3.86 1.31 2.59
C ALA A 116 4.49 1.80 3.89
N LYS A 117 5.42 2.74 3.81
CA LYS A 117 6.01 3.36 5.01
C LYS A 117 5.11 4.49 5.51
N ILE A 118 4.71 4.42 6.78
CA ILE A 118 3.93 5.46 7.44
C ILE A 118 4.90 6.52 7.95
N LEU A 119 4.73 7.75 7.47
CA LEU A 119 5.56 8.90 7.84
C LEU A 119 4.70 10.05 8.38
N ARG A 120 5.29 10.85 9.25
CA ARG A 120 4.64 12.00 9.87
C ARG A 120 4.46 13.18 8.91
#